data_AF-A0A4Q3JEH4-F1
#
_entry.id   AF-A0A4Q3JEH4-F1
#
_cell.length_a   1.000
_cell.length_b   1.000
_cell.length_c   1.000
_cell.angle_alpha   90.00
_cell.angle_beta   90.00
_cell.angle_gamma   90.00
#
_symmetry.space_group_name_H-M   'P 1'
#
loop_
_entity.id
_entity.type
_entity.pdbx_description
1 polymer ?
#
loop_
_entity_poly.entity_id
_entity_poly.type
_entity_poly.pdbx_seq_one_letter_code
_entity_poly.pdbx_strand_id
1 'polypeptide(L)'
;MVVLHADASDIHVWVGAGLVRRAPRAQLGAFGGEVPADLVAVSRDVAQFAALVEGQAVRFLQRAPAGAVDHGRLVEKCRFGALVERADGSLVGVGFRRLWAGGDAAVN
;
A
#
# COMPACT_ATOMS: atom_id res chain seq x y z
N MET A 1 -9.13 12.93 -1.46
CA MET A 1 -9.01 11.62 -2.16
C MET A 1 -7.59 11.47 -2.64
N VAL A 2 -7.06 10.25 -2.74
CA VAL A 2 -5.70 9.99 -3.25
C VAL A 2 -5.79 9.00 -4.40
N VAL A 3 -5.10 9.27 -5.50
CA VAL A 3 -4.99 8.33 -6.63
C VAL A 3 -4.11 7.16 -6.21
N LEU A 4 -4.64 5.95 -6.30
CA LEU A 4 -3.91 4.70 -6.03
C LEU A 4 -3.29 4.11 -7.29
N HIS A 5 -4.03 4.20 -8.40
CA HIS A 5 -3.64 3.64 -9.69
C HIS A 5 -4.40 4.38 -10.79
N ALA A 6 -3.75 4.58 -11.92
CA ALA A 6 -4.35 5.16 -13.12
C ALA A 6 -3.88 4.38 -14.35
N ASP A 7 -4.80 4.09 -15.23
CA ASP A 7 -4.54 3.60 -16.58
C ASP A 7 -5.15 4.56 -17.62
N ALA A 8 -5.29 4.11 -18.87
CA ALA A 8 -5.79 4.94 -19.96
C ALA A 8 -7.26 5.35 -19.79
N SER A 9 -8.11 4.51 -19.18
CA SER A 9 -9.56 4.74 -19.05
C SER A 9 -9.97 5.10 -17.63
N ASP A 10 -9.30 4.54 -16.64
CA ASP A 10 -9.79 4.50 -15.26
C ASP A 10 -8.76 4.94 -14.24
N ILE A 11 -9.27 5.59 -13.20
CA ILE A 11 -8.51 5.98 -12.03
C ILE A 11 -9.16 5.36 -10.80
N HIS A 12 -8.34 4.69 -10.00
CA HIS A 12 -8.74 4.16 -8.71
C HIS A 12 -8.33 5.14 -7.63
N VAL A 13 -9.31 5.68 -6.91
CA VAL A 13 -9.09 6.68 -5.85
C VAL A 13 -9.46 6.13 -4.49
N TRP A 14 -8.61 6.38 -3.50
CA TRP A 14 -8.93 6.17 -2.10
C TRP A 14 -9.80 7.32 -1.60
N VAL A 15 -10.92 6.97 -0.96
CA VAL A 15 -11.95 7.93 -0.52
C VAL A 15 -12.15 7.97 1.00
N GLY A 16 -11.34 7.25 1.78
CA GLY A 16 -11.50 7.14 3.23
C GLY A 16 -11.78 5.71 3.69
N ALA A 17 -11.52 5.41 4.96
CA ALA A 17 -11.93 4.16 5.64
C ALA A 17 -11.61 2.84 4.91
N GLY A 18 -10.56 2.81 4.08
CA GLY A 18 -10.19 1.62 3.29
C GLY A 18 -11.02 1.40 2.03
N LEU A 19 -11.87 2.36 1.65
CA LEU A 19 -12.69 2.31 0.45
C LEU A 19 -11.92 2.87 -0.76
N VAL A 20 -12.06 2.15 -1.87
CA VAL A 20 -11.54 2.52 -3.18
C VAL A 20 -12.71 2.71 -4.14
N ARG A 21 -12.72 3.84 -4.85
CA ARG A 21 -13.70 4.13 -5.89
C ARG A 21 -13.00 4.17 -7.25
N ARG A 22 -13.57 3.51 -8.24
CA ARG A 22 -13.19 3.69 -9.63
C ARG A 22 -13.90 4.93 -10.18
N ALA A 23 -13.16 5.79 -10.87
CA ALA A 23 -13.69 7.00 -11.50
C ALA A 23 -13.10 7.14 -12.92
N PRO A 24 -13.90 7.57 -13.91
CA PRO A 24 -13.38 7.94 -15.22
C PRO A 24 -12.39 9.10 -15.09
N ARG A 25 -11.32 9.08 -15.90
CA ARG A 25 -10.31 10.14 -15.88
C ARG A 25 -10.90 11.54 -16.10
N ALA A 26 -11.90 11.66 -16.98
CA ALA A 26 -12.58 12.92 -17.29
C ALA A 26 -13.35 13.53 -16.11
N GLN A 27 -13.62 12.75 -15.05
CA GLN A 27 -14.33 13.23 -13.86
C GLN A 27 -13.39 13.69 -12.73
N LEU A 28 -12.07 13.70 -12.98
CA LEU A 28 -11.08 14.07 -12.00
C LEU A 28 -10.40 15.39 -12.39
N GLY A 29 -10.30 16.30 -11.42
CA GLY A 29 -9.56 17.55 -11.52
C GLY A 29 -8.40 17.57 -10.53
N ALA A 30 -7.33 18.28 -10.88
CA ALA A 30 -6.24 18.54 -9.94
C ALA A 30 -6.77 19.38 -8.77
N PHE A 31 -6.37 19.02 -7.55
CA PHE A 31 -6.69 19.82 -6.38
C PHE A 31 -5.75 21.03 -6.34
N GLY A 32 -6.30 22.25 -6.40
CA GLY A 32 -5.53 23.49 -6.50
C GLY A 32 -5.15 24.16 -5.18
N GLY A 33 -5.46 23.55 -4.03
CA GLY A 33 -5.18 24.09 -2.70
C GLY A 33 -4.10 23.33 -1.94
N GLU A 34 -3.85 23.74 -0.69
CA GLU A 34 -2.98 23.01 0.22
C GLU A 34 -3.56 21.62 0.53
N VAL A 35 -2.78 20.57 0.26
CA VAL A 35 -3.22 19.20 0.47
C VAL A 35 -3.23 18.88 1.97
N PRO A 36 -4.36 18.44 2.54
CA PRO A 36 -4.42 18.00 3.93
C PRO A 36 -3.34 16.98 4.30
N ALA A 37 -2.74 17.13 5.48
CA ALA A 37 -1.60 16.31 5.91
C ALA A 37 -1.88 14.80 5.96
N ASP A 38 -3.12 14.42 6.28
CA ASP A 38 -3.59 13.04 6.26
C ASP A 38 -3.60 12.46 4.83
N LEU A 39 -4.01 13.25 3.83
CA LEU A 39 -3.94 12.86 2.42
C LEU A 39 -2.50 12.79 1.91
N VAL A 40 -1.62 13.67 2.39
CA VAL A 40 -0.17 13.58 2.11
C VAL A 40 0.40 12.26 2.64
N ALA A 41 0.04 11.87 3.88
CA ALA A 41 0.46 10.60 4.45
C ALA A 41 -0.02 9.40 3.61
N VAL A 42 -1.29 9.39 3.20
CA VAL A 42 -1.82 8.34 2.31
C VAL A 42 -1.08 8.32 0.97
N SER A 43 -0.79 9.48 0.37
CA SER A 43 -0.04 9.55 -0.89
C SER A 43 1.37 8.98 -0.77
N ARG A 44 2.03 9.15 0.38
CA ARG A 44 3.33 8.54 0.67
C ARG A 44 3.22 7.02 0.79
N ASP A 45 2.19 6.53 1.50
CA ASP A 45 1.92 5.09 1.60
C ASP A 45 1.72 4.46 0.21
N VAL A 46 0.97 5.13 -0.69
CA VAL A 46 0.75 4.68 -2.07
C VAL A 46 2.06 4.57 -2.84
N ALA A 47 2.88 5.64 -2.81
CA ALA A 47 4.15 5.66 -3.52
C ALA A 47 5.09 4.55 -3.02
N GLN A 48 5.15 4.35 -1.71
CA GLN A 48 5.99 3.32 -1.11
C GLN A 48 5.51 1.91 -1.48
N PHE A 49 4.21 1.64 -1.42
CA PHE A 49 3.65 0.36 -1.83
C PHE A 49 3.84 0.08 -3.32
N ALA A 50 3.69 1.10 -4.17
CA ALA A 50 3.88 0.98 -5.61
C ALA A 50 5.33 0.59 -5.98
N ALA A 51 6.31 1.00 -5.17
CA ALA A 51 7.71 0.67 -5.35
C ALA A 51 8.11 -0.74 -4.89
N LEU A 52 7.20 -1.48 -4.23
CA LEU A 52 7.48 -2.85 -3.80
C LEU A 52 7.45 -3.84 -4.98
N VAL A 53 8.34 -4.82 -4.90
CA VAL A 53 8.62 -5.86 -5.89
C VAL A 53 8.50 -7.21 -5.20
N GLU A 54 7.80 -8.15 -5.84
CA GLU A 54 7.67 -9.53 -5.38
C GLU A 54 9.05 -10.18 -5.17
N GLY A 55 9.15 -11.03 -4.16
CA GLY A 55 10.39 -11.65 -3.69
C GLY A 55 11.16 -10.85 -2.63
N GLN A 56 10.90 -9.56 -2.45
CA GLN A 56 11.66 -8.75 -1.49
C GLN A 56 11.23 -8.95 -0.03
N ALA A 57 12.15 -8.64 0.89
CA ALA A 57 11.84 -8.55 2.31
C ALA A 57 10.97 -7.33 2.61
N VAL A 58 9.94 -7.52 3.42
CA VAL A 58 8.98 -6.48 3.80
C VAL A 58 8.71 -6.49 5.29
N ARG A 59 8.22 -5.36 5.81
CA ARG A 59 7.65 -5.24 7.14
C ARG A 59 6.20 -4.79 7.04
N PHE A 60 5.34 -5.30 7.91
CA PHE A 60 3.90 -5.04 7.85
C PHE A 60 3.22 -4.94 9.21
N LEU A 61 2.12 -4.18 9.30
CA LEU A 61 1.33 -4.07 10.53
C LEU A 61 0.35 -5.23 10.69
N GLN A 62 0.52 -5.97 11.78
CA GLN A 62 -0.41 -7.00 12.25
C GLN A 62 -1.78 -6.43 12.60
N ARG A 63 -2.82 -7.24 12.39
CA ARG A 63 -4.18 -6.90 12.84
C ARG A 63 -4.31 -7.06 14.36
N ALA A 64 -3.69 -8.09 14.91
CA ALA A 64 -3.70 -8.39 16.33
C ALA A 64 -2.32 -8.95 16.76
N PRO A 65 -1.72 -8.42 17.84
CA PRO A 65 -2.12 -7.21 18.53
C PRO A 65 -2.01 -5.97 17.63
N ALA A 66 -2.93 -5.01 17.81
CA ALA A 66 -2.98 -3.83 16.95
C ALA A 66 -1.70 -3.00 17.08
N GLY A 67 -1.10 -2.64 15.95
CA GLY A 67 0.12 -1.81 15.93
C GLY A 67 1.42 -2.61 15.97
N ALA A 68 1.39 -3.92 16.20
CA ALA A 68 2.60 -4.74 16.08
C ALA A 68 3.09 -4.78 14.62
N VAL A 69 4.40 -4.65 14.45
CA VAL A 69 5.08 -4.80 13.16
C VAL A 69 5.68 -6.20 13.10
N ASP A 70 5.54 -6.85 11.96
CA ASP A 70 6.13 -8.15 11.67
C ASP A 70 6.83 -8.13 10.31
N HIS A 71 7.58 -9.17 10.00
CA HIS A 71 8.43 -9.28 8.81
C HIS A 71 8.06 -10.50 7.96
N GLY A 72 8.37 -10.42 6.67
CA GLY A 72 8.17 -11.55 5.77
C GLY A 72 8.65 -11.25 4.36
N ARG A 73 8.34 -12.18 3.46
CA ARG A 73 8.65 -12.07 2.03
C ARG A 73 7.39 -11.69 1.26
N LEU A 74 7.48 -10.67 0.43
CA LEU A 74 6.38 -10.30 -0.47
C LEU A 74 6.24 -11.37 -1.56
N VAL A 75 5.15 -12.14 -1.56
CA VAL A 75 4.94 -13.24 -2.52
C VAL A 75 4.13 -12.79 -3.73
N GLU A 76 3.10 -11.99 -3.51
CA GLU A 76 2.24 -11.46 -4.57
C GLU A 76 1.87 -10.01 -4.24
N LYS A 77 1.83 -9.14 -5.25
CA LYS A 77 1.37 -7.75 -5.10
C LYS A 77 0.33 -7.38 -6.15
N CYS A 78 -0.90 -7.10 -5.70
CA CYS A 78 -1.95 -6.56 -6.55
C CYS A 78 -1.95 -5.01 -6.54
N ARG A 79 -3.04 -4.39 -7.00
CA ARG A 79 -3.18 -2.92 -7.03
C ARG A 79 -3.31 -2.27 -5.65
N PHE A 80 -3.91 -2.96 -4.68
CA PHE A 80 -4.31 -2.35 -3.39
C PHE A 80 -3.80 -3.10 -2.16
N GLY A 81 -3.15 -4.24 -2.37
CA GLY A 81 -2.66 -5.10 -1.30
C GLY A 81 -1.74 -6.19 -1.82
N ALA A 82 -1.30 -7.04 -0.91
CA ALA A 82 -0.28 -8.02 -1.15
C ALA A 82 -0.46 -9.25 -0.27
N LEU A 83 0.15 -10.35 -0.68
CA LEU A 83 0.37 -11.53 0.14
C LEU A 83 1.82 -11.55 0.65
N VAL A 84 1.98 -11.70 1.95
CA VAL A 84 3.29 -11.83 2.61
C VAL A 84 3.41 -13.21 3.22
N GLU A 85 4.48 -13.91 2.91
CA GLU A 85 4.87 -15.17 3.54
C GLU A 85 5.71 -14.88 4.78
N ARG A 86 5.29 -15.46 5.90
CA ARG A 86 5.99 -15.37 7.19
C ARG A 86 7.02 -16.49 7.33
N ALA A 87 7.86 -16.39 8.35
CA ALA A 87 8.88 -17.41 8.65
C ALA A 87 8.30 -18.80 8.95
N ASP A 88 7.05 -18.88 9.41
CA ASP A 88 6.33 -20.14 9.66
C ASP A 88 5.67 -20.74 8.41
N GLY A 89 5.88 -20.13 7.23
CA GLY A 89 5.27 -20.55 5.97
C GLY A 89 3.81 -20.11 5.78
N SER A 90 3.23 -19.40 6.75
CA SER A 90 1.87 -18.88 6.60
C SER A 90 1.82 -17.65 5.70
N LEU A 91 0.70 -17.47 5.00
CA LEU A 91 0.43 -16.31 4.17
C LEU A 91 -0.52 -15.33 4.87
N VAL A 92 -0.22 -14.04 4.79
CA VAL A 92 -1.09 -12.96 5.28
C VAL A 92 -1.37 -11.94 4.20
N GLY A 93 -2.64 -11.58 4.05
CA GLY A 93 -3.08 -10.46 3.21
C GLY A 93 -2.87 -9.13 3.90
N VAL A 94 -2.16 -8.21 3.23
CA VAL A 94 -1.81 -6.89 3.76
C VAL A 94 -2.24 -5.80 2.79
N GLY A 95 -2.98 -4.79 3.26
CA GLY A 95 -3.35 -3.62 2.47
C GLY A 95 -2.19 -2.62 2.32
N PHE A 96 -2.20 -1.84 1.24
CA PHE A 96 -1.08 -0.97 0.86
C PHE A 96 -0.56 -0.02 1.95
N ARG A 97 -1.43 0.46 2.85
CA ARG A 97 -1.07 1.37 3.96
C ARG A 97 -0.38 0.69 5.16
N ARG A 98 -0.25 -0.63 5.11
CA ARG A 98 0.24 -1.45 6.23
C ARG A 98 1.48 -2.24 5.84
N LEU A 99 2.10 -1.92 4.71
CA LEU A 99 3.21 -2.67 4.14
C LEU A 99 4.30 -1.72 3.66
N TRP A 100 5.54 -2.03 4.01
CA TRP A 100 6.71 -1.23 3.66
C TRP A 100 7.88 -2.15 3.33
N ALA A 101 8.84 -1.63 2.57
CA ALA A 101 10.11 -2.32 2.36
C ALA A 101 10.76 -2.65 3.72
N GLY A 102 11.25 -3.88 3.85
CA GLY A 102 12.14 -4.26 4.92
C GLY A 102 13.50 -3.63 4.67
N GLY A 103 14.20 -3.24 5.73
CA GLY A 103 15.64 -3.03 5.58
C GLY A 103 16.30 -4.38 5.34
N ASP A 104 17.42 -4.41 4.60
CA ASP A 104 18.32 -5.54 4.65
C ASP A 104 18.80 -5.69 6.10
N ALA A 105 18.29 -6.70 6.80
CA ALA A 105 19.11 -7.32 7.83
C ALA A 105 20.22 -8.02 7.05
N ALA A 106 21.30 -7.29 6.78
CA ALA A 106 22.54 -7.87 6.30
C ALA A 106 22.85 -9.07 7.20
N VAL A 107 22.88 -10.25 6.60
CA VAL A 107 23.40 -11.45 7.23
C VAL A 107 24.89 -11.17 7.48
N ASN A 108 25.23 -10.92 8.74
CA ASN A 108 26.60 -10.99 9.26
C ASN A 108 26.59 -12.02 10.38
#